data_AF-A0A2S7T2F3-F1
#
_entry.id   AF-A0A2S7T2F3-F1
#
_cell.length_a   1.000
_cell.length_b   1.000
_cell.length_c   1.000
_cell.angle_alpha   90.00
_cell.angle_beta   90.00
_cell.angle_gamma   90.00
#
_symmetry.space_group_name_H-M   'P 1'
#
loop_
_entity.id
_entity.type
_entity.pdbx_description
1 polymer ?
#
loop_
_entity_poly.entity_id
_entity_poly.type
_entity_poly.pdbx_seq_one_letter_code
_entity_poly.pdbx_strand_id
1 'polypeptide(L)'
;MKDTYDIHAEELSKAIDIAIDAFQKYRPDGFDDKQLTHVINVYRKFKGDALAPKFRNLKSLKYNIVDVFTYFQEASGKTVDYFWQQIKEQELNYKRDNKILKILKRGKINNRTEYDFVTDVIVPYQQEGVITDDEDGALKEMIGKFELKESRKRKVDC
;
A
#
# COMPACT_ATOMS: atom_id res chain seq x y z
N MET A 1 -16.53 4.18 28.64
CA MET A 1 -15.59 4.95 27.80
C MET A 1 -14.52 3.97 27.36
N LYS A 2 -14.32 3.72 26.06
CA LYS A 2 -13.24 2.83 25.60
C LYS A 2 -11.91 3.57 25.78
N ASP A 3 -10.89 2.84 26.23
CA ASP A 3 -9.52 3.34 26.31
C ASP A 3 -9.02 3.66 24.89
N THR A 4 -8.17 4.68 24.75
CA THR A 4 -7.49 5.03 23.49
C THR A 4 -6.78 3.83 22.89
N TYR A 5 -6.22 2.95 23.73
CA TYR A 5 -5.64 1.68 23.28
C TYR A 5 -6.67 0.79 22.57
N ASP A 6 -7.85 0.61 23.16
CA ASP A 6 -8.88 -0.31 22.66
C ASP A 6 -9.43 0.16 21.32
N ILE A 7 -9.61 1.47 21.15
CA ILE A 7 -10.03 2.07 19.88
C ILE A 7 -9.03 1.70 18.78
N HIS A 8 -7.74 1.95 19.01
CA HIS A 8 -6.71 1.67 18.01
C HIS A 8 -6.48 0.16 17.78
N ALA A 9 -6.61 -0.66 18.82
CA ALA A 9 -6.50 -2.11 18.70
C ALA A 9 -7.66 -2.68 17.86
N GLU A 10 -8.86 -2.16 18.02
CA GLU A 10 -10.02 -2.53 17.21
C GLU A 10 -9.92 -2.05 15.76
N GLU A 11 -9.46 -0.81 15.53
CA GLU A 11 -9.16 -0.30 14.18
C GLU A 11 -8.13 -1.20 13.47
N LEU A 12 -7.03 -1.53 14.16
CA LEU A 12 -6.01 -2.42 13.61
C LEU A 12 -6.56 -3.82 13.36
N SER A 13 -7.38 -4.36 14.26
CA SER A 13 -8.01 -5.67 14.07
C SER A 13 -8.84 -5.71 12.79
N LYS A 14 -9.63 -4.67 12.51
CA LYS A 14 -10.42 -4.58 11.26
C LYS A 14 -9.53 -4.51 10.04
N ALA A 15 -8.46 -3.71 10.09
CA ALA A 15 -7.48 -3.64 9.01
C ALA A 15 -6.81 -5.01 8.77
N ILE A 16 -6.50 -5.77 9.82
CA ILE A 16 -5.93 -7.11 9.70
C ILE A 16 -6.93 -8.09 9.05
N ASP A 17 -8.22 -8.01 9.40
CA ASP A 17 -9.24 -8.86 8.77
C ASP A 17 -9.35 -8.56 7.26
N ILE A 18 -9.29 -7.29 6.88
CA ILE A 18 -9.23 -6.86 5.48
C ILE A 18 -7.97 -7.40 4.80
N ALA A 19 -6.80 -7.32 5.44
CA ALA A 19 -5.56 -7.85 4.89
C ALA A 19 -5.62 -9.35 4.64
N ILE A 20 -6.17 -10.12 5.58
CA ILE A 20 -6.35 -11.57 5.43
C ILE A 20 -7.28 -11.87 4.25
N ASP A 21 -8.41 -11.16 4.15
CA ASP A 21 -9.34 -11.31 3.04
C ASP A 21 -8.70 -10.93 1.69
N ALA A 22 -7.88 -9.88 1.67
CA ALA A 22 -7.12 -9.46 0.49
C ALA A 22 -6.17 -10.56 0.02
N PHE A 23 -5.37 -11.13 0.93
CA PHE A 23 -4.45 -12.23 0.60
C PHE A 23 -5.18 -13.47 0.09
N GLN A 24 -6.36 -13.77 0.65
CA GLN A 24 -7.15 -14.94 0.26
C GLN A 24 -7.81 -14.76 -1.11
N LYS A 25 -8.38 -13.59 -1.39
CA LYS A 25 -9.06 -13.29 -2.67
C LYS A 25 -8.08 -13.04 -3.79
N TYR A 26 -7.03 -12.29 -3.50
CA TYR A 26 -6.01 -11.87 -4.45
C TYR A 26 -4.67 -12.31 -3.90
N ARG A 27 -4.29 -13.55 -4.20
CA ARG A 27 -2.97 -14.06 -3.84
C ARG A 27 -1.87 -13.20 -4.48
N PRO A 28 -0.88 -12.73 -3.69
CA PRO A 28 0.27 -12.02 -4.24
C PRO A 28 1.04 -12.84 -5.27
N ASP A 29 1.57 -12.18 -6.29
CA ASP A 29 2.39 -12.83 -7.30
C ASP A 29 3.65 -13.44 -6.67
N GLY A 30 3.98 -14.66 -7.09
CA GLY A 30 5.15 -15.40 -6.60
C GLY A 30 4.97 -16.09 -5.24
N PHE A 31 3.83 -15.92 -4.56
CA PHE A 31 3.56 -16.67 -3.33
C PHE A 31 3.14 -18.10 -3.66
N ASP A 32 3.65 -19.09 -2.94
CA ASP A 32 3.12 -20.46 -2.88
C ASP A 32 2.02 -20.62 -1.79
N ASP A 33 1.35 -21.78 -1.73
CA ASP A 33 0.30 -22.03 -0.71
C ASP A 33 0.84 -22.01 0.73
N LYS A 34 2.10 -22.44 0.92
CA LYS A 34 2.73 -22.46 2.24
C LYS A 34 3.06 -21.05 2.70
N GLN A 35 3.59 -20.22 1.79
CA GLN A 35 3.87 -18.81 2.02
C GLN A 35 2.59 -18.03 2.31
N LEU A 36 1.53 -18.25 1.52
CA LEU A 36 0.23 -17.64 1.77
C LEU A 36 -0.31 -18.02 3.16
N THR A 37 -0.28 -19.31 3.50
CA THR A 37 -0.72 -19.80 4.81
C THR A 37 0.11 -19.19 5.94
N HIS A 38 1.43 -19.12 5.76
CA HIS A 38 2.34 -18.53 6.75
C HIS A 38 2.01 -17.06 6.98
N VAL A 39 1.86 -16.26 5.92
CA VAL A 39 1.53 -14.83 6.03
C VAL A 39 0.18 -14.62 6.70
N ILE A 40 -0.86 -15.36 6.32
CA ILE A 40 -2.17 -15.27 6.99
C ILE A 40 -2.05 -15.58 8.49
N ASN A 41 -1.26 -16.59 8.86
CA ASN A 41 -1.05 -16.93 10.27
C ASN A 41 -0.28 -15.85 11.04
N VAL A 42 0.70 -15.21 10.41
CA VAL A 42 1.42 -14.05 10.98
C VAL A 42 0.43 -12.90 11.25
N TYR A 43 -0.46 -12.60 10.30
CA TYR A 43 -1.47 -11.55 10.48
C TYR A 43 -2.47 -11.89 11.59
N ARG A 44 -2.94 -13.15 11.67
CA ARG A 44 -3.78 -13.61 12.79
C ARG A 44 -3.09 -13.44 14.14
N LYS A 45 -1.78 -13.69 14.21
CA LYS A 45 -0.98 -13.45 15.41
C LYS A 45 -0.95 -11.96 15.76
N PHE A 46 -0.70 -11.08 14.80
CA PHE A 46 -0.74 -9.62 15.04
C PHE A 46 -2.10 -9.16 15.58
N LYS A 47 -3.20 -9.72 15.09
CA LYS A 47 -4.55 -9.45 15.62
C LYS A 47 -4.69 -9.89 17.07
N GLY A 48 -4.22 -11.10 17.40
CA GLY A 48 -4.17 -11.59 18.77
C GLY A 48 -3.34 -10.70 19.69
N ASP A 49 -2.14 -10.32 19.24
CA ASP A 49 -1.22 -9.45 19.99
C ASP A 49 -1.79 -8.04 20.21
N ALA A 50 -2.64 -7.54 19.30
CA ALA A 50 -3.32 -6.25 19.43
C ALA A 50 -4.54 -6.31 20.37
N LEU A 51 -5.36 -7.37 20.29
CA LEU A 51 -6.59 -7.49 21.07
C LEU A 51 -6.38 -8.07 22.48
N ALA A 52 -5.35 -8.89 22.65
CA ALA A 52 -4.97 -9.51 23.92
C ALA A 52 -3.48 -9.28 24.24
N PRO A 53 -3.05 -8.01 24.38
CA PRO A 53 -1.65 -7.69 24.56
C PRO A 53 -1.14 -8.14 25.93
N LYS A 54 0.09 -8.65 25.96
CA LYS A 54 0.81 -8.88 27.22
C LYS A 54 1.03 -7.57 28.00
N PHE A 55 1.22 -6.47 27.28
CA PHE A 55 1.38 -5.12 27.83
C PHE A 55 0.60 -4.12 26.98
N ARG A 56 -0.35 -3.39 27.58
CA ARG A 56 -1.19 -2.38 26.91
C ARG A 56 -0.40 -1.10 26.63
N ASN A 57 0.56 -1.19 25.71
CA ASN A 57 1.48 -0.12 25.35
C ASN A 57 1.19 0.36 23.92
N LEU A 58 0.84 1.64 23.78
CA LEU A 58 0.62 2.28 22.46
C LEU A 58 1.85 2.20 21.56
N LYS A 59 3.07 2.22 22.12
CA LYS A 59 4.31 2.05 21.36
C LYS A 59 4.40 0.64 20.74
N SER A 60 4.03 -0.39 21.51
CA SER A 60 3.98 -1.78 21.01
C SER A 60 2.91 -1.93 19.94
N LEU A 61 1.73 -1.34 20.14
CA LEU A 61 0.67 -1.33 19.13
C LEU A 61 1.12 -0.66 17.84
N LYS A 62 1.87 0.46 17.93
CA LYS A 62 2.44 1.14 16.76
C LYS A 62 3.39 0.24 15.95
N TYR A 63 4.17 -0.62 16.60
CA TYR A 63 5.01 -1.58 15.87
C TYR A 63 4.16 -2.60 15.11
N ASN A 64 3.08 -3.13 15.71
CA ASN A 64 2.16 -4.02 15.00
C ASN A 64 1.47 -3.33 13.81
N ILE A 65 1.10 -2.05 13.95
CA ILE A 65 0.58 -1.26 12.82
C ILE A 65 1.62 -1.21 11.71
N VAL A 66 2.87 -0.89 12.01
CA VAL A 66 3.93 -0.86 10.98
C VAL A 66 4.06 -2.23 10.32
N ASP A 67 4.17 -3.31 11.09
CA ASP A 67 4.37 -4.67 10.56
C ASP A 67 3.22 -5.12 9.65
N VAL A 68 1.97 -4.76 9.99
CA VAL A 68 0.77 -5.05 9.18
C VAL A 68 0.76 -4.23 7.90
N PHE A 69 1.12 -2.94 7.98
CA PHE A 69 0.97 -2.02 6.84
C PHE A 69 2.16 -2.02 5.89
N THR A 70 3.36 -2.44 6.30
CA THR A 70 4.57 -2.37 5.46
C THR A 70 4.37 -3.01 4.08
N TYR A 71 3.78 -4.21 4.00
CA TYR A 71 3.51 -4.86 2.71
C TYR A 71 2.61 -3.98 1.82
N PHE A 72 1.50 -3.48 2.37
CA PHE A 72 0.52 -2.67 1.64
C PHE A 72 1.01 -1.26 1.29
N GLN A 73 2.03 -0.76 1.99
CA GLN A 73 2.68 0.52 1.70
C GLN A 73 3.79 0.39 0.64
N GLU A 74 4.40 -0.78 0.54
CA GLU A 74 5.57 -0.98 -0.31
C GLU A 74 5.29 -1.72 -1.61
N ALA A 75 4.30 -2.61 -1.63
CA ALA A 75 3.93 -3.39 -2.80
C ALA A 75 2.88 -2.68 -3.67
N SER A 76 2.66 -3.25 -4.86
CA SER A 76 1.60 -2.92 -5.81
C SER A 76 0.81 -4.19 -6.18
N GLY A 77 -0.32 -4.02 -6.87
CA GLY A 77 -1.12 -5.11 -7.42
C GLY A 77 -2.45 -5.33 -6.70
N LYS A 78 -3.26 -6.26 -7.23
CA LYS A 78 -4.67 -6.45 -6.85
C LYS A 78 -4.90 -6.68 -5.35
N THR A 79 -3.99 -7.38 -4.68
CA THR A 79 -4.03 -7.58 -3.22
C THR A 79 -3.98 -6.25 -2.47
N VAL A 80 -3.09 -5.37 -2.90
CA VAL A 80 -2.87 -4.06 -2.27
C VAL A 80 -4.00 -3.10 -2.61
N ASP A 81 -4.44 -3.09 -3.86
CA ASP A 81 -5.54 -2.23 -4.30
C ASP A 81 -6.84 -2.60 -3.59
N TYR A 82 -7.14 -3.90 -3.48
CA TYR A 82 -8.30 -4.37 -2.73
C TYR A 82 -8.24 -3.97 -1.26
N PHE A 83 -7.07 -4.13 -0.63
CA PHE A 83 -6.88 -3.73 0.77
C PHE A 83 -7.20 -2.25 0.98
N TRP A 84 -6.60 -1.36 0.19
CA TRP A 84 -6.81 0.08 0.35
C TRP A 84 -8.24 0.53 -0.01
N GLN A 85 -8.85 -0.11 -1.01
CA GLN A 85 -10.26 0.09 -1.31
C GLN A 85 -11.13 -0.23 -0.09
N GLN A 86 -10.91 -1.39 0.55
CA GLN A 86 -11.68 -1.80 1.73
C GLN A 86 -11.41 -0.92 2.96
N ILE A 87 -10.17 -0.45 3.17
CA ILE A 87 -9.84 0.53 4.21
C ILE A 87 -10.71 1.80 4.03
N LYS A 88 -10.83 2.29 2.79
CA LYS A 88 -11.63 3.47 2.46
C LYS A 88 -13.13 3.21 2.63
N GLU A 89 -13.64 2.09 2.13
CA GLU A 89 -15.07 1.72 2.22
C GLU A 89 -15.54 1.53 3.66
N GLN A 90 -14.67 1.07 4.56
CA GLN A 90 -14.96 0.88 5.98
C GLN A 90 -14.61 2.10 6.84
N GLU A 91 -14.24 3.23 6.21
CA GLU A 91 -13.91 4.50 6.86
C GLU A 91 -12.83 4.37 7.95
N LEU A 92 -11.86 3.48 7.74
CA LEU A 92 -10.75 3.30 8.69
C LEU A 92 -9.72 4.43 8.51
N ASN A 93 -9.21 4.96 9.63
CA ASN A 93 -8.29 6.10 9.63
C ASN A 93 -6.83 5.72 9.29
N TYR A 94 -6.63 4.93 8.24
CA TYR A 94 -5.33 4.57 7.69
C TYR A 94 -5.17 5.14 6.29
N LYS A 95 -3.96 5.60 5.97
CA LYS A 95 -3.67 6.24 4.68
C LYS A 95 -2.49 5.57 4.01
N ARG A 96 -2.58 5.42 2.70
CA ARG A 96 -1.48 4.99 1.85
C ARG A 96 -0.43 6.10 1.78
N ASP A 97 0.83 5.75 2.01
CA ASP A 97 1.95 6.67 1.96
C ASP A 97 2.14 7.17 0.52
N ASN A 98 2.12 8.49 0.38
CA ASN A 98 2.17 9.13 -0.92
C ASN A 98 3.64 9.27 -1.39
N LYS A 99 4.24 8.15 -1.83
CA LYS A 99 5.56 8.15 -2.50
C LYS A 99 5.53 8.99 -3.80
N ILE A 100 4.35 9.15 -4.39
CA ILE A 100 4.08 10.00 -5.55
C ILE A 100 4.43 11.48 -5.29
N LEU A 101 4.21 12.02 -4.08
CA LEU A 101 4.58 13.40 -3.74
C LEU A 101 6.07 13.70 -3.97
N LYS A 102 6.95 12.73 -3.71
CA LYS A 102 8.39 12.90 -3.95
C LYS A 102 8.69 13.00 -5.45
N ILE A 103 7.98 12.24 -6.28
CA ILE A 103 8.11 12.23 -7.74
C ILE A 103 7.54 13.54 -8.32
N LEU A 104 6.34 13.91 -7.88
CA LEU A 104 5.67 15.18 -8.24
C LEU A 104 6.54 16.39 -7.90
N LYS A 105 7.05 16.47 -6.67
CA LYS A 105 7.93 17.56 -6.22
C LYS A 105 9.20 17.67 -7.08
N ARG A 106 9.70 16.54 -7.57
CA ARG A 106 10.90 16.48 -8.42
C ARG A 106 10.60 16.77 -9.89
N GLY A 107 9.36 16.60 -10.33
CA GLY A 107 8.91 16.87 -11.71
C GLY A 107 9.43 15.88 -12.76
N LYS A 108 9.96 14.72 -12.36
CA LYS A 108 10.48 13.69 -13.30
C LYS A 108 10.53 12.29 -12.70
N ILE A 109 10.35 11.29 -13.56
CA ILE A 109 10.63 9.87 -13.33
C ILE A 109 12.10 9.59 -13.70
N ASN A 110 12.88 9.04 -12.77
CA ASN A 110 14.33 8.88 -12.93
C ASN A 110 14.74 7.52 -13.51
N ASN A 111 14.01 6.46 -13.19
CA ASN A 111 14.38 5.11 -13.51
C ASN A 111 13.16 4.24 -13.79
N ARG A 112 13.43 3.00 -14.25
CA ARG A 112 12.38 2.05 -14.62
C ARG A 112 11.50 1.66 -13.44
N THR A 113 12.07 1.51 -12.24
CA THR A 113 11.31 1.17 -11.03
C THR A 113 10.28 2.24 -10.66
N GLU A 114 10.66 3.52 -10.72
CA GLU A 114 9.71 4.62 -10.50
C GLU A 114 8.67 4.70 -11.61
N TYR A 115 9.05 4.42 -12.85
CA TYR A 115 8.10 4.35 -13.98
C TYR A 115 7.05 3.27 -13.71
N ASP A 116 7.48 2.02 -13.45
CA ASP A 116 6.58 0.89 -13.23
C ASP A 116 5.69 1.15 -12.00
N PHE A 117 6.25 1.69 -10.91
CA PHE A 117 5.47 2.08 -9.73
C PHE A 117 4.39 3.13 -10.06
N VAL A 118 4.75 4.22 -10.74
CA VAL A 118 3.78 5.29 -11.07
C VAL A 118 2.67 4.73 -11.96
N THR A 119 3.02 3.91 -12.97
CA THR A 119 2.02 3.32 -13.86
C THR A 119 1.08 2.35 -13.15
N ASP A 120 1.59 1.59 -12.18
CA ASP A 120 0.79 0.65 -11.40
C ASP A 120 -0.21 1.36 -10.48
N VAL A 121 0.21 2.49 -9.90
CA VAL A 121 -0.53 3.11 -8.79
C VAL A 121 -1.31 4.37 -9.17
N ILE A 122 -1.09 4.98 -10.34
CA ILE A 122 -1.73 6.24 -10.72
C ILE A 122 -3.26 6.17 -10.71
N VAL A 123 -3.83 5.10 -11.27
CA VAL A 123 -5.29 4.91 -11.32
C VAL A 123 -5.86 4.63 -9.93
N PRO A 124 -5.34 3.66 -9.14
CA PRO A 124 -5.77 3.49 -7.75
C PRO A 124 -5.67 4.78 -6.93
N TYR A 125 -4.57 5.53 -7.04
CA TYR A 125 -4.34 6.74 -6.23
C TYR A 125 -5.35 7.84 -6.55
N GLN A 126 -5.72 8.00 -7.83
CA GLN A 126 -6.75 8.95 -8.23
C GLN A 126 -8.12 8.54 -7.68
N GLN A 127 -8.49 7.26 -7.79
CA GLN A 127 -9.77 6.73 -7.27
C GLN A 127 -9.86 6.80 -5.74
N GLU A 128 -8.73 6.60 -5.06
CA GLU A 128 -8.61 6.71 -3.61
C GLU A 128 -8.65 8.18 -3.15
N GLY A 129 -8.39 9.16 -4.03
CA GLY A 129 -8.29 10.58 -3.70
C GLY A 129 -6.96 10.94 -3.04
N VAL A 130 -5.95 10.10 -3.23
CA VAL A 130 -4.57 10.31 -2.75
C VAL A 130 -3.85 11.36 -3.59
N ILE A 131 -4.24 11.47 -4.87
CA ILE A 131 -3.77 12.50 -5.81
C ILE A 131 -4.95 13.25 -6.41
N THR A 132 -4.74 14.52 -6.74
CA THR A 132 -5.73 15.34 -7.46
C THR A 132 -5.69 15.10 -8.97
N ASP A 133 -6.70 15.59 -9.70
CA ASP A 133 -6.72 15.53 -11.17
C ASP A 133 -5.53 16.28 -11.81
N ASP A 134 -5.11 17.40 -11.20
CA ASP A 134 -3.93 18.15 -11.65
C ASP A 134 -2.64 17.34 -11.45
N GLU A 135 -2.54 16.63 -10.32
CA GLU A 135 -1.40 15.76 -10.01
C GLU A 135 -1.36 14.53 -10.94
N ASP A 136 -2.52 13.93 -11.24
CA ASP A 136 -2.65 12.85 -12.23
C ASP A 136 -2.20 13.32 -13.63
N GLY A 137 -2.63 14.51 -14.07
CA GLY A 137 -2.19 15.11 -15.33
C GLY A 137 -0.66 15.28 -15.39
N ALA A 138 -0.06 15.79 -14.31
CA ALA A 138 1.39 15.96 -14.22
C ALA A 138 2.14 14.62 -14.29
N LEU A 139 1.62 13.57 -13.64
CA LEU A 139 2.21 12.24 -13.68
C LEU A 139 2.14 11.61 -15.07
N LYS A 140 0.99 11.74 -15.77
CA LYS A 140 0.82 11.27 -17.16
C LYS A 140 1.80 11.95 -18.11
N GLU A 141 2.04 13.27 -17.93
CA GLU A 141 3.05 13.98 -18.71
C GLU A 141 4.48 13.44 -18.43
N MET A 142 4.81 13.18 -17.16
CA MET A 142 6.11 12.60 -16.78
C MET A 142 6.32 11.19 -17.34
N ILE A 143 5.28 10.35 -17.33
CA ILE A 143 5.27 9.02 -17.97
C ILE A 143 5.63 9.17 -19.45
N GLY A 144 4.91 10.02 -20.19
CA GLY A 144 5.17 10.24 -21.61
C GLY A 144 6.59 10.76 -21.90
N LYS A 145 7.10 11.69 -21.08
CA LYS A 145 8.49 12.18 -21.20
C LYS A 145 9.52 11.05 -20.99
N PHE A 146 9.28 10.14 -20.06
CA PHE A 146 10.16 9.01 -19.80
C PHE A 146 10.18 8.03 -20.98
N GLU A 147 9.02 7.68 -21.54
CA GLU A 147 8.89 6.80 -22.70
C GLU A 147 9.57 7.36 -23.96
N LEU A 148 9.41 8.67 -24.21
CA LEU A 148 10.08 9.37 -25.30
C LEU A 148 11.61 9.33 -25.15
N LYS A 149 12.12 9.46 -23.91
CA LYS A 149 13.56 9.37 -23.65
C LYS A 149 14.10 7.97 -23.90
N GLU A 150 13.39 6.93 -23.46
CA GLU A 150 13.81 5.54 -23.63
C GLU A 150 13.70 5.05 -25.09
N SER A 151 12.72 5.55 -25.85
CA SER A 151 12.62 5.26 -27.29
C SER A 151 13.73 5.93 -28.10
N ARG A 152 14.17 7.14 -27.70
CA ARG A 152 15.30 7.83 -28.35
C ARG A 152 16.63 7.12 -28.12
N LYS A 153 16.91 6.64 -26.90
CA LYS A 153 18.13 5.85 -26.63
C LYS A 153 18.21 4.60 -27.51
N ARG A 154 17.11 3.85 -27.61
CA ARG A 154 17.02 2.64 -28.46
C ARG A 154 17.26 2.91 -29.95
N LYS A 155 17.05 4.14 -30.43
CA LYS A 155 17.34 4.52 -31.83
C LYS A 155 18.79 4.96 -32.06
N VAL A 156 19.54 5.28 -31.01
CA VAL A 156 20.94 5.72 -31.10
C VAL A 156 21.90 4.53 -31.00
N ASP A 157 21.47 3.44 -30.36
CA ASP A 157 22.24 2.20 -30.20
C ASP A 157 22.07 1.19 -31.37
N CYS A 158 21.44 1.61 -32.49
CA CYS A 158 21.25 0.82 -33.72
C CYS A 158 22.00 1.43 -34.91
#